data_AF-A0A1M5WK04-F1
#
_entry.id   AF-A0A1M5WK04-F1
#
_cell.length_a   1.000
_cell.length_b   1.000
_cell.length_c   1.000
_cell.angle_alpha   90.00
_cell.angle_beta   90.00
_cell.angle_gamma   90.00
#
_symmetry.space_group_name_H-M   'P 1'
#
loop_
_entity.id
_entity.type
_entity.pdbx_description
1 polymer ?
#
loop_
_entity_poly.entity_id
_entity_poly.type
_entity_poly.pdbx_seq_one_letter_code
_entity_poly.pdbx_strand_id
1 'polypeptide(L)' 'MSLVPAVSSIHQNFVYDSTGNLIEDHSKNLKISYDWRGMPVEFRMETRADDGSQPTRGCR' A
#
# COMPACT_ATOMS: atom_id res chain seq x y z
N MET A 1 -21.48 -29.99 17.50
CA MET A 1 -20.11 -29.48 17.30
C MET A 1 -20.18 -28.30 16.35
N SER A 2 -19.81 -27.09 16.80
CA SER A 2 -19.86 -25.90 15.95
C SER A 2 -18.63 -25.85 15.05
N LEU A 3 -18.81 -25.90 13.73
CA LEU A 3 -17.75 -25.52 12.80
C LEU A 3 -17.59 -24.01 12.89
N VAL A 4 -16.47 -23.57 13.48
CA VAL A 4 -15.97 -22.21 13.25
C VAL A 4 -15.61 -22.12 11.76
N PRO A 5 -16.20 -21.21 10.97
CA PRO A 5 -15.71 -21.01 9.62
C PRO A 5 -14.28 -20.50 9.76
N ALA A 6 -13.35 -21.22 9.13
CA ALA A 6 -11.96 -20.80 8.98
C ALA A 6 -11.97 -19.33 8.56
N VAL A 7 -11.36 -18.47 9.38
CA VAL A 7 -11.15 -17.07 9.08
C VAL A 7 -10.54 -17.02 7.68
N SER A 8 -11.36 -16.60 6.70
CA SER A 8 -10.97 -16.55 5.30
C SER A 8 -9.68 -15.77 5.23
N SER A 9 -8.62 -16.38 4.71
CA SER A 9 -7.29 -15.81 4.54
C SER A 9 -7.37 -14.31 4.34
N ILE A 10 -7.16 -13.57 5.42
CA ILE A 10 -7.19 -12.11 5.39
C ILE A 10 -6.00 -11.79 4.53
N HIS A 11 -6.27 -11.46 3.26
CA HIS A 11 -5.24 -11.02 2.34
C HIS A 11 -4.64 -9.80 3.00
N GLN A 12 -3.42 -9.93 3.54
CA GLN A 12 -2.68 -8.87 4.22
C GLN A 12 -2.26 -7.85 3.16
N ASN A 13 -3.24 -7.18 2.57
CA ASN A 13 -3.03 -6.25 1.48
C ASN A 13 -2.42 -4.95 1.98
N PHE A 14 -2.50 -4.67 3.28
CA PHE A 14 -2.02 -3.45 3.89
C PHE A 14 -1.04 -3.80 5.02
N VAL A 15 0.14 -3.21 4.98
CA VAL A 15 1.20 -3.35 5.98
C VAL A 15 1.39 -2.00 6.65
N TYR A 16 1.39 -2.00 7.98
CA TYR A 16 1.58 -0.82 8.80
C TYR A 16 2.86 -0.94 9.61
N ASP A 17 3.51 0.20 9.88
CA ASP A 17 4.61 0.26 10.83
C ASP A 17 4.11 0.11 12.29
N SER A 18 5.05 0.04 13.24
CA SER A 18 4.73 -0.02 14.68
C SER A 18 4.01 1.22 15.22
N THR A 19 4.00 2.31 14.46
CA THR A 19 3.37 3.59 14.81
C THR A 19 1.93 3.66 14.29
N GLY A 20 1.55 2.77 13.36
CA GLY A 20 0.24 2.75 12.69
C GLY A 20 0.22 3.47 11.33
N ASN A 21 1.36 3.85 10.77
CA ASN A 21 1.46 4.41 9.42
C ASN A 21 1.44 3.31 8.37
N LEU A 22 0.74 3.52 7.25
CA LEU A 22 0.71 2.59 6.12
C LEU A 22 2.04 2.63 5.38
N ILE A 23 2.79 1.53 5.37
CA ILE A 23 4.09 1.45 4.68
C ILE A 23 4.03 0.64 3.39
N GLU A 24 3.05 -0.25 3.24
CA GLU A 24 2.88 -1.07 2.04
C GLU A 24 1.41 -1.38 1.75
N ASP A 25 1.01 -1.25 0.49
CA ASP A 25 -0.28 -1.65 -0.06
C ASP A 25 -0.04 -2.65 -1.21
N HIS A 26 -0.14 -3.94 -0.92
CA HIS A 26 0.02 -5.03 -1.89
C HIS A 26 -1.12 -5.08 -2.93
N SER A 27 -2.28 -4.46 -2.68
CA SER A 27 -3.35 -4.39 -3.69
C SER A 27 -2.94 -3.50 -4.87
N LYS A 28 -2.10 -2.51 -4.60
CA LYS A 28 -1.59 -1.55 -5.58
C LYS A 28 -0.09 -1.66 -5.83
N ASN A 29 0.59 -2.62 -5.18
CA ASN A 29 2.05 -2.73 -5.13
C ASN A 29 2.70 -1.37 -4.80
N LEU A 30 2.15 -0.68 -3.79
CA LEU A 30 2.56 0.66 -3.41
C LEU A 30 3.31 0.62 -2.08
N LYS A 31 4.47 1.24 -2.04
CA LYS A 31 5.32 1.36 -0.86
C LYS A 31 5.49 2.82 -0.48
N ILE A 32 5.32 3.11 0.81
CA ILE A 32 5.41 4.46 1.36
C ILE A 32 6.58 4.51 2.33
N SER A 33 7.47 5.47 2.12
CA SER A 33 8.59 5.74 3.03
C SER A 33 8.33 7.02 3.80
N TYR A 34 8.67 7.00 5.09
CA TYR A 34 8.52 8.12 6.00
C TYR A 34 9.88 8.62 6.48
N ASP A 35 10.01 9.92 6.73
CA ASP A 35 11.16 10.45 7.46
C ASP A 35 11.05 10.20 8.96
N TRP A 36 12.09 10.61 9.69
CA TRP A 36 12.16 10.53 11.15
C TRP A 36 11.10 11.38 11.89
N ARG A 37 10.37 12.25 11.18
CA ARG A 37 9.26 13.05 11.73
C ARG A 37 7.90 12.40 11.47
N GLY A 38 7.87 11.23 10.81
CA GLY A 38 6.64 10.55 10.41
C GLY A 38 5.94 11.19 9.21
N MET A 39 6.66 12.01 8.43
CA MET A 39 6.12 12.60 7.19
C MET A 39 6.42 11.69 6.00
N PRO A 40 5.43 11.41 5.14
CA PRO A 40 5.68 10.61 3.94
C PRO A 40 6.60 11.38 2.99
N VAL A 41 7.74 10.78 2.67
CA VAL A 41 8.77 11.36 1.80
C VAL A 41 8.84 10.72 0.43
N GLU A 42 8.37 9.47 0.29
CA GLU A 42 8.39 8.77 -1.00
C GLU A 42 7.18 7.84 -1.14
N PHE A 43 6.58 7.85 -2.33
CA PHE A 43 5.53 6.92 -2.74
C PHE A 43 6.02 6.16 -3.97
N ARG A 44 6.43 4.91 -3.79
CA ARG A 44 6.91 4.05 -4.86
C ARG A 44 5.83 3.06 -5.24
N MET A 45 5.28 3.21 -6.44
CA MET A 45 4.41 2.20 -7.02
C MET A 45 5.27 1.26 -7.86
N GLU A 46 5.38 0.01 -7.44
CA GLU A 46 5.97 -1.04 -8.28
C GLU A 46 4.88 -1.49 -9.25
N THR A 47 4.67 -0.69 -10.29
CA THR A 47 3.81 -1.06 -11.41
C THR A 47 4.33 -2.40 -11.92
N ARG A 48 3.51 -3.45 -11.86
CA ARG A 48 3.68 -4.57 -12.79
C ARG A 48 3.63 -3.91 -14.16
N ALA A 49 4.72 -4.00 -14.91
CA ALA A 49 4.89 -3.31 -16.18
C ALA A 49 3.83 -3.80 -17.18
N ASP A 50 2.63 -3.26 -17.09
CA ASP A 50 1.60 -3.31 -18.11
C ASP A 50 0.63 -2.16 -17.86
N ASP A 51 0.50 -1.33 -18.89
CA ASP A 51 -0.45 -0.23 -19.08
C ASP A 51 -0.21 1.13 -18.37
N GLY A 52 0.50 1.99 -19.09
CA GLY A 52 -0.17 3.17 -19.64
C GLY A 52 -0.43 4.36 -18.73
N SER A 53 0.46 5.36 -18.80
CA SER A 53 0.14 6.79 -18.76
C SER A 53 -0.64 7.34 -17.54
N GLN A 54 0.07 7.92 -16.58
CA GLN A 54 -0.49 9.07 -15.84
C GLN A 54 -0.05 10.36 -16.54
N PRO A 55 -0.97 11.15 -17.12
CA PRO A 55 -0.65 12.52 -17.51
C PRO A 55 -0.47 13.31 -16.21
N THR A 56 0.74 13.79 -15.97
CA THR A 56 0.95 14.89 -15.03
C THR A 56 0.10 16.06 -15.51
N ARG A 57 -1.08 16.25 -14.92
CA ARG A 57 -1.88 17.46 -15.12
C ARG A 57 -1.08 18.60 -14.49
N GLY A 58 -0.22 19.22 -15.29
CA GLY A 58 0.36 20.52 -14.98
C GLY A 58 -0.80 21.49 -14.75
N CYS A 59 -0.77 22.15 -13.59
CA CYS A 59 -1.64 23.28 -13.32
C CYS A 59 -1.34 24.39 -14.35
N ARG A 60 -2.33 24.77 -15.15
CA ARG A 60 -2.32 25.99 -15.97
C ARG A 60 -3.02 27.09 -15.19
#